data_AF-A0A1Q9N2Z2-F1
#
_entry.id   AF-A0A1Q9N2Z2-F1
#
_cell.length_a   1.000
_cell.length_b   1.000
_cell.length_c   1.000
_cell.angle_alpha   90.00
_cell.angle_beta   90.00
_cell.angle_gamma   90.00
#
_symmetry.space_group_name_H-M   'P 1'
#
loop_
_entity.id
_entity.type
_entity.pdbx_description
1 polymer ?
#
loop_
_entity_poly.entity_id
_entity_poly.type
_entity_poly.pdbx_seq_one_letter_code
_entity_poly.pdbx_strand_id
1 'polypeptide(L)'
;MVYLKLQEITEENKKEELFKFWVKLPVFKVIPYPEGWISIDQEVRKKILSILAEGIEEEWPSISGTKRRRRALSAKEIRENLTKNLGHTKENKKEDEEYTLQNVYFHLQKLVEGEYIKEVASLSTGRRPIMYYGRTAKILIPSQQPETKKKDSPFFNNLVQVIKYIHPELTLEEIEETFNQLDKTSNIDQEIVKKWIEEKNNILQKVDVDYKELYLYLFKIRMMNSNTVSLYQKITEMLDFSLQ
;
A
#
# COMPACT_ATOMS: atom_id res chain seq x y z
N MET A 1 2.18 32.60 33.31
CA MET A 1 1.82 33.07 31.95
C MET A 1 2.76 32.56 30.86
N VAL A 2 4.08 32.43 31.12
CA VAL A 2 5.07 31.90 30.14
C VAL A 2 4.90 30.40 29.86
N TYR A 3 4.61 29.58 30.88
CA TYR A 3 4.40 28.12 30.73
C TYR A 3 3.20 27.75 29.86
N LEU A 4 2.10 28.49 29.95
CA LEU A 4 0.90 28.24 29.14
C LEU A 4 1.18 28.53 27.66
N LYS A 5 1.87 29.64 27.35
CA LYS A 5 2.29 29.95 25.98
C LYS A 5 3.23 28.89 25.40
N LEU A 6 4.16 28.35 26.20
CA LEU A 6 5.05 27.27 25.76
C LEU A 6 4.29 25.96 25.49
N GLN A 7 3.28 25.61 26.29
CA GLN A 7 2.44 24.44 26.06
C GLN A 7 1.57 24.60 24.81
N GLU A 8 0.97 25.78 24.60
CA GLU A 8 0.18 26.09 23.40
C GLU A 8 1.02 25.99 22.12
N ILE A 9 2.22 26.58 22.12
CA ILE A 9 3.17 26.47 20.99
C ILE A 9 3.56 25.01 20.73
N THR A 10 3.67 24.18 21.78
CA THR A 10 4.05 22.77 21.65
C THR A 10 2.93 21.93 21.04
N GLU A 11 1.67 22.15 21.44
CA GLU A 11 0.52 21.43 20.89
C GLU A 11 0.17 21.88 19.46
N GLU A 12 0.32 23.16 19.15
CA GLU A 12 0.14 23.68 17.79
C GLU A 12 1.18 23.09 16.82
N ASN A 13 2.45 23.02 17.25
CA ASN A 13 3.51 22.36 16.48
C ASN A 13 3.22 20.87 16.22
N LYS A 14 2.71 20.14 17.23
CA LYS A 14 2.29 18.74 17.06
C LYS A 14 1.11 18.60 16.10
N LYS A 15 0.14 19.52 16.15
CA LYS A 15 -0.98 19.52 15.19
C LYS A 15 -0.48 19.76 13.77
N GLU A 16 0.45 20.68 13.55
CA GLU A 16 1.05 20.87 12.23
C GLU A 16 1.78 19.61 11.73
N GLU A 17 2.43 18.87 12.63
CA GLU A 17 3.12 17.62 12.29
C GLU A 17 2.18 16.60 11.66
N LEU A 18 0.93 16.50 12.14
CA LEU A 18 -0.09 15.59 11.60
C LEU A 18 -0.35 15.81 10.10
N PHE A 19 -0.13 17.01 9.59
CA PHE A 19 -0.26 17.28 8.17
C PHE A 19 1.09 17.24 7.44
N LYS A 20 2.15 17.76 8.06
CA LYS A 20 3.48 17.88 7.41
C LYS A 20 4.18 16.53 7.26
N PHE A 21 3.89 15.53 8.09
CA PHE A 21 4.61 14.26 8.08
C PHE A 21 4.52 13.55 6.71
N TRP A 22 3.37 13.62 6.03
CA TRP A 22 3.15 12.96 4.73
C TRP A 22 4.13 13.43 3.66
N VAL A 23 4.49 14.72 3.69
CA VAL A 23 5.45 15.31 2.75
C VAL A 23 6.85 14.71 2.93
N LYS A 24 7.20 14.35 4.18
CA LYS A 24 8.50 13.79 4.56
C LYS A 24 8.58 12.27 4.40
N LEU A 25 7.47 11.58 4.11
CA LEU A 25 7.49 10.13 3.98
C LEU A 25 8.26 9.69 2.73
N PRO A 26 9.03 8.59 2.81
CA PRO A 26 9.56 7.96 1.61
C PRO A 26 8.41 7.54 0.70
N VAL A 27 8.66 7.60 -0.61
CA VAL A 27 7.68 7.17 -1.61
C VAL A 27 7.47 5.66 -1.48
N PHE A 28 8.54 4.89 -1.45
CA PHE A 28 8.52 3.44 -1.36
C PHE A 28 9.13 2.97 -0.04
N LYS A 29 8.53 1.94 0.54
CA LYS A 29 9.18 1.11 1.57
C LYS A 29 8.94 -0.35 1.23
N VAL A 30 10.02 -1.12 1.21
CA VAL A 30 9.98 -2.57 1.06
C VAL A 30 9.69 -3.18 2.42
N ILE A 31 8.71 -4.08 2.49
CA ILE A 31 8.32 -4.76 3.73
C ILE A 31 8.67 -6.24 3.63
N PRO A 32 9.43 -6.82 4.58
CA PRO A 32 9.81 -8.22 4.55
C PRO A 32 8.64 -9.19 4.39
N TYR A 33 8.84 -10.23 3.58
CA TYR A 33 7.92 -11.34 3.36
C TYR A 33 8.53 -12.65 3.89
N PRO A 34 7.77 -13.55 4.53
CA PRO A 34 6.32 -13.48 4.78
C PRO A 34 5.94 -12.74 6.07
N GLU A 35 6.86 -12.55 7.02
CA GLU A 35 6.52 -12.16 8.40
C GLU A 35 5.87 -10.78 8.48
N GLY A 36 6.33 -9.82 7.67
CA GLY A 36 5.65 -8.54 7.52
C GLY A 36 4.27 -8.74 6.88
N TRP A 37 4.23 -9.37 5.70
CA TRP A 37 3.04 -9.40 4.83
C TRP A 37 1.82 -10.15 5.39
N ILE A 38 2.02 -11.19 6.20
CA ILE A 38 0.93 -11.87 6.93
C ILE A 38 0.15 -10.87 7.79
N SER A 39 0.80 -9.79 8.22
CA SER A 39 0.19 -8.73 9.02
C SER A 39 -0.71 -7.77 8.22
N ILE A 40 -0.90 -7.95 6.91
CA ILE A 40 -1.86 -7.16 6.10
C ILE A 40 -2.95 -8.03 5.46
N ASP A 41 -2.88 -9.35 5.60
CA ASP A 41 -3.77 -10.22 4.80
C ASP A 41 -5.26 -10.05 5.16
N GLN A 42 -5.53 -9.61 6.39
CA GLN A 42 -6.88 -9.28 6.84
C GLN A 42 -7.41 -8.00 6.19
N GLU A 43 -8.65 -8.06 5.73
CA GLU A 43 -9.32 -6.98 5.01
C GLU A 43 -9.39 -5.67 5.80
N VAL A 44 -9.63 -5.74 7.12
CA VAL A 44 -9.65 -4.56 8.01
C VAL A 44 -8.34 -3.78 7.94
N ARG A 45 -7.20 -4.48 7.90
CA ARG A 45 -5.86 -3.84 7.86
C ARG A 45 -5.59 -3.19 6.50
N LYS A 46 -6.06 -3.80 5.41
CA LYS A 46 -6.02 -3.18 4.07
C LYS A 46 -6.85 -1.89 4.03
N LYS A 47 -8.07 -1.92 4.60
CA LYS A 47 -8.94 -0.73 4.69
C LYS A 47 -8.32 0.39 5.53
N ILE A 48 -7.73 0.07 6.69
CA ILE A 48 -7.01 1.06 7.52
C ILE A 48 -5.89 1.73 6.72
N LEU A 49 -5.09 0.97 5.98
CA LEU A 49 -4.02 1.54 5.15
C LEU A 49 -4.55 2.43 4.02
N SER A 50 -5.71 2.09 3.42
CA SER A 50 -6.37 2.95 2.42
C SER A 50 -6.81 4.26 3.04
N ILE A 51 -7.51 4.21 4.18
CA ILE A 51 -7.99 5.39 4.91
C ILE A 51 -6.83 6.32 5.27
N LEU A 52 -5.69 5.77 5.69
CA LEU A 52 -4.49 6.56 6.01
C LEU A 52 -3.78 7.12 4.76
N ALA A 53 -3.94 6.49 3.59
CA ALA A 53 -3.41 6.98 2.31
C ALA A 53 -4.26 8.13 1.77
N GLU A 54 -5.58 7.99 1.84
CA GLU A 54 -6.57 8.99 1.45
C GLU A 54 -6.53 10.18 2.40
N GLY A 55 -6.51 9.93 3.71
CA GLY A 55 -6.59 10.96 4.74
C GLY A 55 -7.95 11.64 4.80
N ILE A 56 -8.04 12.69 5.62
CA ILE A 56 -9.25 13.51 5.75
C ILE A 56 -8.92 14.98 5.49
N GLU A 57 -9.85 15.72 4.90
CA GLU A 57 -9.72 17.18 4.80
C GLU A 57 -10.14 17.85 6.10
N GLU A 58 -9.25 18.67 6.63
CA GLU A 58 -9.46 19.44 7.86
C GLU A 58 -8.87 20.84 7.69
N GLU A 59 -9.35 21.79 8.49
CA GLU A 59 -8.80 23.14 8.55
C GLU A 59 -7.34 23.10 9.04
N TRP A 60 -6.47 23.83 8.34
CA TRP A 60 -5.07 23.93 8.68
C TRP A 60 -4.87 24.79 9.94
N PRO A 61 -4.17 24.31 10.98
CA PRO A 61 -4.07 25.01 12.26
C PRO A 61 -3.59 26.47 12.15
N SER A 62 -2.58 26.73 11.32
CA SER A 62 -1.95 28.05 11.23
C SER A 62 -2.58 29.01 10.21
N ILE A 63 -3.59 28.58 9.43
CA ILE A 63 -4.23 29.41 8.39
C ILE A 63 -5.72 29.09 8.34
N SER A 64 -6.52 29.92 9.02
CA SER A 64 -7.97 29.73 9.05
C SER A 64 -8.59 29.81 7.65
N GLY A 65 -9.62 29.01 7.41
CA GLY A 65 -10.31 28.88 6.13
C GLY A 65 -9.56 28.06 5.07
N THR A 66 -8.29 27.70 5.30
CA THR A 66 -7.54 26.83 4.39
C THR A 66 -7.70 25.38 4.81
N LYS A 67 -8.36 24.56 3.98
CA LYS A 67 -8.42 23.11 4.19
C LYS A 67 -7.18 22.43 3.62
N ARG A 68 -6.67 21.44 4.36
CA ARG A 68 -5.62 20.55 3.89
C ARG A 68 -5.92 19.12 4.30
N ARG A 69 -5.36 18.19 3.52
CA ARG A 69 -5.51 16.76 3.76
C ARG A 69 -4.55 16.30 4.85
N ARG A 70 -5.09 15.80 5.95
CA ARG A 70 -4.37 15.17 7.05
C ARG A 70 -4.42 13.66 6.89
N ARG A 71 -3.24 13.02 6.89
CA ARG A 71 -3.06 11.56 6.71
C ARG A 71 -2.60 10.84 7.96
N ALA A 72 -2.47 11.56 9.07
CA ALA A 72 -2.27 11.00 10.39
C ALA A 72 -3.60 11.04 11.13
N LEU A 73 -4.17 9.89 11.46
CA LEU A 73 -5.52 9.77 12.01
C LEU A 73 -5.48 9.04 13.36
N SER A 74 -6.39 9.42 14.26
CA SER A 74 -6.61 8.70 15.51
C SER A 74 -7.41 7.42 15.29
N ALA A 75 -7.35 6.48 16.24
CA ALA A 75 -8.12 5.24 16.17
C ALA A 75 -9.64 5.49 16.04
N LYS A 76 -10.14 6.57 16.66
CA LYS A 76 -11.56 6.96 16.57
C LYS A 76 -11.93 7.41 15.15
N GLU A 77 -11.11 8.26 14.54
CA GLU A 77 -11.34 8.74 13.17
C GLU A 77 -11.22 7.60 12.15
N ILE A 78 -10.27 6.68 12.35
CA ILE A 78 -10.13 5.49 11.51
C ILE A 78 -11.39 4.64 11.58
N ARG A 79 -11.90 4.38 12.80
CA ARG A 79 -13.15 3.65 13.00
C ARG A 79 -14.33 4.32 12.29
N GLU A 80 -14.49 5.63 12.46
CA GLU A 80 -15.57 6.37 11.81
C GLU A 80 -15.50 6.25 10.28
N ASN A 81 -14.29 6.27 9.69
CA ASN A 81 -14.14 6.06 8.25
C ASN A 81 -14.40 4.62 7.80
N LEU A 82 -14.06 3.62 8.62
CA LEU A 82 -14.41 2.22 8.35
C LEU A 82 -15.92 2.00 8.30
N THR A 83 -16.69 2.72 9.11
CA THR A 83 -18.14 2.54 9.23
C THR A 83 -18.97 3.49 8.37
N LYS A 84 -18.39 4.54 7.78
CA LYS A 84 -19.10 5.59 7.00
C LYS A 84 -20.00 5.06 5.86
N ASN A 85 -19.64 3.93 5.25
CA ASN A 85 -20.36 3.34 4.12
C ASN A 85 -21.23 2.12 4.50
N LEU A 86 -21.27 1.77 5.79
CA LEU A 86 -22.10 0.70 6.31
C LEU A 86 -23.52 1.24 6.51
N GLY A 87 -24.36 1.16 5.48
CA GLY A 87 -25.80 1.48 5.60
C GLY A 87 -26.49 0.62 6.69
N HIS A 88 -27.73 0.94 7.08
CA HIS A 88 -28.43 0.18 8.14
C HIS A 88 -29.11 -1.11 7.63
N THR A 89 -28.36 -2.04 7.02
CA THR A 89 -28.86 -3.39 6.68
C THR A 89 -28.43 -4.44 7.71
N LYS A 90 -29.09 -5.61 7.72
CA LYS A 90 -28.77 -6.71 8.67
C LYS A 90 -27.37 -7.30 8.49
N GLU A 91 -26.82 -7.27 7.27
CA GLU A 91 -25.42 -7.66 7.00
C GLU A 91 -24.44 -6.63 7.58
N ASN A 92 -24.78 -5.34 7.48
CA ASN A 92 -23.96 -4.25 8.00
C ASN A 92 -23.90 -4.20 9.53
N LYS A 93 -24.85 -4.83 10.25
CA LYS A 93 -24.75 -5.00 11.71
C LYS A 93 -23.58 -5.90 12.13
N LYS A 94 -23.28 -6.95 11.34
CA LYS A 94 -22.12 -7.81 11.62
C LYS A 94 -20.80 -7.08 11.32
N GLU A 95 -20.77 -6.26 10.27
CA GLU A 95 -19.59 -5.45 9.96
C GLU A 95 -19.38 -4.31 10.99
N ASP A 96 -20.44 -3.70 11.53
CA ASP A 96 -20.32 -2.70 12.59
C ASP A 96 -19.84 -3.31 13.93
N GLU A 97 -20.18 -4.58 14.19
CA GLU A 97 -19.58 -5.39 15.28
C GLU A 97 -18.10 -5.74 15.02
N GLU A 98 -17.68 -5.83 13.75
CA GLU A 98 -16.29 -6.06 13.37
C GLU A 98 -15.42 -4.81 13.61
N TYR A 99 -15.94 -3.61 13.39
CA TYR A 99 -15.18 -2.36 13.54
C TYR A 99 -15.35 -1.68 14.91
N THR A 100 -15.39 -2.47 15.99
CA THR A 100 -15.32 -1.89 17.35
C THR A 100 -13.99 -1.16 17.57
N LEU A 101 -13.99 -0.14 18.43
CA LEU A 101 -12.77 0.64 18.72
C LEU A 101 -11.64 -0.25 19.27
N GLN A 102 -11.99 -1.25 20.09
CA GLN A 102 -11.05 -2.23 20.62
C GLN A 102 -10.41 -3.06 19.49
N ASN A 103 -11.21 -3.50 18.51
CA ASN A 103 -10.68 -4.23 17.36
C ASN A 103 -9.80 -3.35 16.46
N VAL A 104 -10.16 -2.07 16.28
CA VAL A 104 -9.31 -1.11 15.57
C VAL A 104 -7.95 -0.96 16.27
N TYR A 105 -7.91 -0.83 17.60
CA TYR A 105 -6.64 -0.80 18.34
C TYR A 105 -5.81 -2.07 18.14
N PHE A 106 -6.45 -3.25 18.17
CA PHE A 106 -5.77 -4.52 17.91
C PHE A 106 -5.11 -4.54 16.52
N HIS A 107 -5.83 -4.12 15.48
CA HIS A 107 -5.27 -4.06 14.13
C HIS A 107 -4.19 -3.00 13.97
N LEU A 108 -4.34 -1.83 14.60
CA LEU A 108 -3.32 -0.78 14.60
C LEU A 108 -2.02 -1.27 15.24
N GLN A 109 -2.11 -1.98 16.38
CA GLN A 109 -0.94 -2.58 17.01
C GLN A 109 -0.21 -3.52 16.06
N LYS A 110 -0.93 -4.41 15.37
CA LYS A 110 -0.33 -5.33 14.38
C LYS A 110 0.32 -4.58 13.20
N LEU A 111 -0.29 -3.49 12.75
CA LEU A 111 0.27 -2.65 11.69
C LEU A 111 1.51 -1.87 12.14
N VAL A 112 1.59 -1.47 13.40
CA VAL A 112 2.79 -0.85 14.00
C VAL A 112 3.91 -1.89 14.14
N GLU A 113 3.60 -3.07 14.69
CA GLU A 113 4.54 -4.19 14.82
C GLU A 113 5.13 -4.61 13.47
N GLY A 114 4.31 -4.63 12.41
CA GLY A 114 4.76 -4.90 11.04
C GLY A 114 5.37 -3.69 10.30
N GLU A 115 5.56 -2.57 10.99
CA GLU A 115 6.12 -1.31 10.48
C GLU A 115 5.42 -0.70 9.24
N TYR A 116 4.12 -0.97 9.10
CA TYR A 116 3.27 -0.41 8.04
C TYR A 116 2.82 1.01 8.36
N ILE A 117 2.60 1.25 9.64
CA ILE A 117 2.22 2.54 10.20
C ILE A 117 3.13 2.85 11.39
N LYS A 118 3.13 4.11 11.81
CA LYS A 118 3.79 4.56 13.04
C LYS A 118 2.91 5.58 13.73
N GLU A 119 3.15 5.77 15.02
CA GLU A 119 2.67 6.96 15.71
C GLU A 119 3.37 8.20 15.12
N VAL A 120 2.57 9.20 14.77
CA VAL A 120 3.04 10.48 14.21
C VAL A 120 3.12 11.52 15.31
N ALA A 121 2.08 11.63 16.13
CA ALA A 121 2.06 12.53 17.28
C ALA A 121 1.02 12.08 18.31
N SER A 122 1.15 12.66 19.50
CA SER A 122 0.21 12.49 20.62
C SER A 122 -0.26 13.85 21.12
N LEU A 123 -1.56 14.12 20.97
CA LEU A 123 -2.19 15.38 21.37
C LEU A 123 -2.92 15.23 22.70
N SER A 124 -2.77 16.22 23.59
CA SER A 124 -3.40 16.17 24.91
C SER A 124 -4.79 16.79 24.86
N THR A 125 -5.82 15.97 24.62
CA THR A 125 -7.22 16.42 24.62
C THR A 125 -7.90 16.03 25.93
N GLY A 126 -7.96 16.96 26.89
CA GLY A 126 -8.55 16.69 28.21
C GLY A 126 -7.64 15.84 29.10
N ARG A 127 -8.15 14.73 29.66
CA ARG A 127 -7.42 13.90 30.64
C ARG A 127 -6.52 12.82 30.03
N ARG A 128 -6.71 12.46 28.76
CA ARG A 128 -5.97 11.37 28.11
C ARG A 128 -5.36 11.85 26.79
N PRO A 129 -4.11 11.48 26.51
CA PRO A 129 -3.51 11.74 25.21
C PRO A 129 -4.21 10.93 24.12
N ILE A 130 -4.40 11.54 22.95
CA ILE A 130 -4.90 10.90 21.74
C ILE A 130 -3.72 10.67 20.81
N MET A 131 -3.48 9.40 20.48
CA MET A 131 -2.44 8.99 19.53
C MET A 131 -2.95 9.10 18.10
N TYR A 132 -2.10 9.62 17.21
CA TYR A 132 -2.36 9.71 15.77
C TYR A 132 -1.38 8.82 15.02
N TYR A 133 -1.90 8.03 14.09
CA TYR A 133 -1.15 7.05 13.32
C TYR A 133 -1.09 7.45 11.85
N GLY A 134 0.05 7.23 11.22
CA GLY A 134 0.24 7.47 9.79
C GLY A 134 1.08 6.38 9.14
N ARG A 135 0.99 6.23 7.82
CA ARG A 135 1.78 5.23 7.08
C ARG A 135 3.28 5.53 7.19
N THR A 136 4.11 4.49 7.07
CA THR A 136 5.58 4.62 7.04
C THR A 136 6.12 4.95 5.65
N ALA A 137 5.33 4.75 4.59
CA ALA A 137 5.61 5.15 3.21
C ALA A 137 4.31 5.37 2.42
N LYS A 138 4.41 6.06 1.28
CA LYS A 138 3.27 6.30 0.38
C LYS A 138 2.85 5.02 -0.36
N ILE A 139 3.82 4.21 -0.74
CA ILE A 139 3.66 2.89 -1.37
C ILE A 139 4.43 1.88 -0.52
N LEU A 140 3.73 0.83 -0.10
CA LEU A 140 4.29 -0.29 0.65
C LEU A 140 4.39 -1.46 -0.32
N ILE A 141 5.60 -1.96 -0.54
CA ILE A 141 5.85 -3.04 -1.49
C ILE A 141 6.32 -4.25 -0.68
N PRO A 142 5.73 -5.44 -0.86
CA PRO A 142 6.31 -6.65 -0.28
C PRO A 142 7.72 -6.84 -0.86
N SER A 143 8.70 -7.18 -0.02
CA SER A 143 9.92 -7.79 -0.55
C SER A 143 9.49 -8.98 -1.39
N GLN A 144 10.09 -9.16 -2.57
CA GLN A 144 9.72 -10.27 -3.43
C GLN A 144 9.70 -11.56 -2.60
N GLN A 145 8.79 -12.49 -2.93
CA GLN A 145 9.05 -13.87 -2.54
C GLN A 145 10.47 -14.18 -3.02
N PRO A 146 11.33 -14.82 -2.20
CA PRO A 146 12.63 -15.24 -2.69
C PRO A 146 12.44 -15.90 -4.05
N GLU A 147 13.22 -15.50 -5.06
CA GLU A 147 13.03 -15.88 -6.48
C GLU A 147 12.78 -17.39 -6.66
N THR A 148 13.29 -18.19 -5.72
CA THR A 148 13.07 -19.64 -5.58
C THR A 148 11.61 -20.06 -5.44
N LYS A 149 10.74 -19.31 -4.74
CA LYS A 149 9.35 -19.75 -4.44
C LYS A 149 8.38 -19.64 -5.61
N LYS A 150 8.66 -18.84 -6.65
CA LYS A 150 7.79 -18.78 -7.84
C LYS A 150 7.90 -20.07 -8.65
N LYS A 151 9.12 -20.55 -8.88
CA LYS A 151 9.38 -21.84 -9.54
C LYS A 151 8.86 -23.02 -8.73
N ASP A 152 8.98 -22.96 -7.41
CA ASP A 152 8.46 -24.00 -6.52
C ASP A 152 6.95 -23.87 -6.24
N SER A 153 6.27 -22.87 -6.82
CA SER A 153 4.85 -22.69 -6.58
C SER A 153 4.06 -23.82 -7.25
N PRO A 154 3.06 -24.41 -6.57
CA PRO A 154 2.21 -25.43 -7.18
C PRO A 154 1.55 -24.95 -8.47
N PHE A 155 1.22 -23.67 -8.56
CA PHE A 155 0.67 -23.07 -9.77
C PHE A 155 1.65 -23.07 -10.94
N PHE A 156 2.90 -22.64 -10.72
CA PHE A 156 3.93 -22.66 -11.75
C PHE A 156 4.21 -24.08 -12.23
N ASN A 157 4.38 -25.02 -11.30
CA ASN A 157 4.59 -26.42 -11.63
C ASN A 157 3.44 -26.98 -12.47
N ASN A 158 2.19 -26.71 -12.09
CA ASN A 158 1.03 -27.13 -12.88
C ASN A 158 1.02 -26.48 -14.28
N LEU A 159 1.40 -25.21 -14.39
CA LEU A 159 1.44 -24.50 -15.67
C LEU A 159 2.51 -25.08 -16.61
N VAL A 160 3.70 -25.39 -16.07
CA VAL A 160 4.77 -26.09 -16.82
C VAL A 160 4.29 -27.46 -17.29
N GLN A 161 3.59 -28.21 -16.44
CA GLN A 161 3.02 -29.52 -16.81
C GLN A 161 1.96 -29.39 -17.91
N VAL A 162 1.12 -28.36 -17.88
CA VAL A 162 0.14 -28.08 -18.94
C VAL A 162 0.87 -27.79 -20.26
N ILE A 163 1.87 -26.91 -20.26
CA ILE A 163 2.67 -26.61 -21.46
C ILE A 163 3.33 -27.88 -22.01
N LYS A 164 3.93 -28.70 -21.14
CA LYS A 164 4.53 -29.98 -21.52
C LYS A 164 3.54 -31.00 -22.06
N TYR A 165 2.30 -30.95 -21.61
CA TYR A 165 1.23 -31.81 -22.11
C TYR A 165 0.79 -31.38 -23.52
N ILE A 166 0.69 -30.07 -23.77
CA ILE A 166 0.30 -29.52 -25.08
C ILE A 166 1.43 -29.68 -26.10
N HIS A 167 2.67 -29.39 -25.69
CA HIS A 167 3.87 -29.42 -26.53
C HIS A 167 4.94 -30.33 -25.91
N PRO A 168 4.83 -31.67 -26.08
CA PRO A 168 5.76 -32.64 -25.50
C PRO A 168 7.22 -32.45 -25.94
N GLU A 169 7.44 -31.83 -27.10
CA GLU A 169 8.75 -31.54 -27.68
C GLU A 169 9.51 -30.43 -26.96
N LEU A 170 8.82 -29.50 -26.29
CA LEU A 170 9.47 -28.44 -25.52
C LEU A 170 10.20 -29.02 -24.32
N THR A 171 11.45 -28.62 -24.11
CA THR A 171 12.20 -29.00 -22.92
C THR A 171 11.75 -28.20 -21.70
N LEU A 172 11.94 -28.75 -20.50
CA LEU A 172 11.69 -28.00 -19.26
C LEU A 172 12.54 -26.74 -19.19
N GLU A 173 13.77 -26.80 -19.70
CA GLU A 173 14.71 -25.68 -19.72
C GLU A 173 14.18 -24.51 -20.57
N GLU A 174 13.62 -24.77 -21.76
CA GLU A 174 13.05 -23.73 -22.64
C GLU A 174 11.84 -23.03 -21.99
N ILE A 175 10.97 -23.80 -21.33
CA ILE A 175 9.80 -23.27 -20.62
C ILE A 175 10.27 -22.39 -19.47
N GLU A 176 11.16 -22.91 -18.63
CA GLU A 176 11.71 -22.16 -17.49
C GLU A 176 12.46 -20.90 -17.92
N GLU A 177 13.25 -20.96 -19.00
CA GLU A 177 13.99 -19.81 -19.50
C GLU A 177 13.04 -18.69 -19.90
N THR A 178 11.94 -19.01 -20.58
CA THR A 178 10.94 -18.03 -21.01
C THR A 178 10.31 -17.32 -19.80
N PHE A 179 9.94 -18.06 -18.75
CA PHE A 179 9.43 -17.46 -17.52
C PHE A 179 10.50 -16.64 -16.78
N ASN A 180 11.75 -17.08 -16.75
CA ASN A 180 12.85 -16.33 -16.13
C ASN A 180 13.11 -15.00 -16.86
N GLN A 181 13.03 -14.98 -18.19
CA GLN A 181 13.15 -13.77 -18.99
C GLN A 181 11.99 -12.79 -18.70
N LEU A 182 10.76 -13.31 -18.55
CA LEU A 182 9.60 -12.50 -18.19
C LEU A 182 9.76 -11.87 -16.80
N ASP A 183 10.16 -12.66 -15.80
CA ASP A 183 10.37 -12.18 -14.43
C ASP A 183 11.48 -11.12 -14.36
N LYS A 184 12.62 -11.33 -15.05
CA LYS A 184 13.70 -10.33 -15.13
C LYS A 184 13.21 -9.02 -15.76
N THR A 185 12.47 -9.09 -16.86
CA THR A 185 11.96 -7.91 -17.55
C THR A 185 10.98 -7.14 -16.66
N SER A 186 10.05 -7.86 -16.02
CA SER A 186 9.09 -7.29 -15.06
C SER A 186 9.79 -6.58 -13.89
N ASN A 187 10.85 -7.18 -13.33
CA ASN A 187 11.63 -6.57 -12.26
C ASN A 187 12.32 -5.26 -12.70
N ILE A 188 12.91 -5.25 -13.90
CA ILE A 188 13.51 -4.03 -14.48
C ILE A 188 12.44 -2.95 -14.66
N ASP A 189 11.26 -3.30 -15.16
CA ASP A 189 10.16 -2.35 -15.34
C ASP A 189 9.67 -1.78 -14.01
N GLN A 190 9.58 -2.58 -12.95
CA GLN A 190 9.25 -2.10 -11.60
C GLN A 190 10.27 -1.07 -11.10
N GLU A 191 11.57 -1.35 -11.21
CA GLU A 191 12.62 -0.43 -10.76
C GLU A 191 12.61 0.88 -11.56
N ILE A 192 12.37 0.83 -12.86
CA ILE A 192 12.22 2.03 -13.70
C ILE A 192 11.01 2.87 -13.25
N VAL A 193 9.87 2.23 -12.99
CA VAL A 193 8.66 2.93 -12.51
C VAL A 193 8.91 3.56 -11.14
N LYS A 194 9.55 2.84 -10.22
CA LYS A 194 9.90 3.38 -8.89
C LYS A 194 10.76 4.63 -9.01
N LYS A 195 11.87 4.53 -9.76
CA LYS A 195 12.79 5.65 -9.97
C LYS A 195 12.07 6.87 -10.56
N TRP A 196 11.21 6.67 -11.55
CA TRP A 196 10.45 7.77 -12.15
C TRP A 196 9.53 8.47 -11.14
N ILE A 197 8.82 7.71 -10.31
CA ILE A 197 7.92 8.28 -9.29
C ILE A 197 8.73 9.05 -8.24
N GLU A 198 9.89 8.54 -7.83
CA GLU A 198 10.80 9.23 -6.91
C GLU A 198 11.32 10.54 -7.50
N GLU A 199 11.79 10.53 -8.75
CA GLU A 199 12.25 11.72 -9.47
C GLU A 199 11.17 12.79 -9.60
N LYS A 200 9.90 12.39 -9.76
CA LYS A 200 8.77 13.31 -9.92
C LYS A 200 7.99 13.60 -8.63
N ASN A 201 8.45 13.07 -7.50
CA ASN A 201 7.75 13.16 -6.21
C ASN A 201 7.32 14.59 -5.82
N ASN A 202 8.20 15.57 -6.02
CA ASN A 202 7.91 16.98 -5.71
C ASN A 202 6.73 17.55 -6.52
N ILE A 203 6.54 17.08 -7.75
CA ILE A 203 5.42 17.48 -8.61
C ILE A 203 4.17 16.72 -8.18
N LEU A 204 4.28 15.40 -8.04
CA LEU A 204 3.19 14.51 -7.64
C LEU A 204 2.57 14.90 -6.28
N GLN A 205 3.38 15.41 -5.34
CA GLN A 205 2.90 15.95 -4.07
C GLN A 205 2.02 17.20 -4.23
N LYS A 206 2.31 18.07 -5.20
CA LYS A 206 1.55 19.32 -5.40
C LYS A 206 0.15 19.06 -5.95
N VAL A 207 0.00 18.01 -6.74
CA VAL A 207 -1.28 17.59 -7.34
C VAL A 207 -2.02 16.53 -6.51
N ASP A 208 -1.44 16.14 -5.36
CA ASP A 208 -2.02 15.16 -4.42
C ASP A 208 -2.49 13.85 -5.06
N VAL A 209 -1.67 13.30 -5.96
CA VAL A 209 -1.97 12.06 -6.69
C VAL A 209 -1.97 10.84 -5.75
N ASP A 210 -2.84 9.87 -6.02
CA ASP A 210 -2.75 8.53 -5.44
C ASP A 210 -1.54 7.78 -6.03
N TYR A 211 -0.51 7.64 -5.21
CA TYR A 211 0.74 6.98 -5.58
C TYR A 211 0.55 5.49 -5.92
N LYS A 212 -0.38 4.79 -5.26
CA LYS A 212 -0.64 3.38 -5.51
C LYS A 212 -1.29 3.20 -6.88
N GLU A 213 -2.33 3.99 -7.18
CA GLU A 213 -2.98 3.94 -8.49
C GLU A 213 -2.02 4.33 -9.61
N LEU A 214 -1.24 5.40 -9.40
CA LEU A 214 -0.22 5.82 -10.37
C LEU A 214 0.80 4.73 -10.63
N TYR A 215 1.33 4.09 -9.58
CA TYR A 215 2.28 2.98 -9.72
C TYR A 215 1.68 1.84 -10.54
N LEU A 216 0.44 1.43 -10.24
CA LEU A 216 -0.25 0.37 -10.98
C LEU A 216 -0.47 0.76 -12.44
N TYR A 217 -0.82 2.01 -12.73
CA TYR A 217 -1.04 2.50 -14.08
C TYR A 217 0.25 2.56 -14.90
N LEU A 218 1.30 3.15 -14.34
CA LEU A 218 2.62 3.22 -14.99
C LEU A 218 3.22 1.83 -15.20
N PHE A 219 3.07 0.93 -14.23
CA PHE A 219 3.51 -0.45 -14.36
C PHE A 219 2.78 -1.15 -15.51
N LYS A 220 1.45 -1.02 -15.61
CA LYS A 220 0.67 -1.56 -16.74
C LYS A 220 1.14 -1.01 -18.09
N ILE A 221 1.39 0.29 -18.21
CA ILE A 221 1.91 0.90 -19.45
C ILE A 221 3.27 0.29 -19.80
N ARG A 222 4.16 0.12 -18.82
CA ARG A 222 5.50 -0.44 -19.05
C ARG A 222 5.45 -1.92 -19.44
N MET A 223 4.51 -2.68 -18.89
CA MET A 223 4.27 -4.07 -19.28
C MET A 223 3.81 -4.23 -20.74
N MET A 224 3.37 -3.15 -21.41
CA MET A 224 3.09 -3.13 -22.85
C MET A 224 4.33 -2.86 -23.71
N ASN A 225 5.54 -2.86 -23.12
CA ASN A 225 6.77 -2.76 -23.92
C ASN A 225 6.93 -3.99 -24.83
N SER A 226 7.58 -3.79 -25.98
CA SER A 226 7.72 -4.81 -27.02
C SER A 226 8.35 -6.11 -26.51
N ASN A 227 9.31 -6.03 -25.60
CA ASN A 227 10.01 -7.19 -25.07
C ASN A 227 9.09 -8.03 -24.17
N THR A 228 8.37 -7.39 -23.26
CA THR A 228 7.41 -8.04 -22.36
C THR A 228 6.25 -8.64 -23.13
N VAL A 229 5.72 -7.90 -24.11
CA VAL A 229 4.67 -8.39 -25.01
C VAL A 229 5.15 -9.63 -25.77
N SER A 230 6.37 -9.63 -26.30
CA SER A 230 6.92 -10.80 -27.00
C SER A 230 7.06 -12.03 -26.11
N LEU A 231 7.41 -11.84 -24.83
CA LEU A 231 7.50 -12.94 -23.86
C LEU A 231 6.13 -13.47 -23.48
N TYR A 232 5.13 -12.60 -23.33
CA TYR A 232 3.74 -13.03 -23.15
C TYR A 232 3.21 -13.77 -24.36
N GLN A 233 3.54 -13.33 -25.58
CA GLN A 233 3.15 -14.03 -26.81
C GLN A 233 3.75 -15.44 -26.84
N LYS A 234 5.03 -15.61 -26.53
CA LYS A 234 5.65 -16.94 -26.42
C LYS A 234 4.95 -17.84 -25.41
N ILE A 235 4.63 -17.35 -24.22
CA ILE A 235 3.92 -18.15 -23.21
C ILE A 235 2.49 -18.48 -23.69
N THR A 236 1.84 -17.53 -24.34
CA THR A 236 0.50 -17.70 -24.92
C THR A 236 0.50 -18.77 -26.02
N GLU A 237 1.51 -18.79 -26.89
CA GLU A 237 1.74 -19.82 -27.91
C GLU A 237 2.01 -21.19 -27.29
N MET A 238 2.85 -21.24 -26.23
CA MET A 238 3.10 -22.46 -25.44
C MET A 238 1.83 -23.00 -24.76
N LEU A 239 0.81 -22.15 -24.54
CA LEU A 239 -0.48 -22.53 -23.96
C LEU A 239 -1.56 -22.79 -25.02
N ASP A 240 -1.24 -22.68 -26.31
CA ASP A 240 -2.19 -22.72 -27.43
C ASP A 240 -3.38 -21.76 -27.24
N PHE A 241 -3.11 -20.62 -26.60
CA PHE A 241 -4.13 -19.65 -26.25
C PHE A 241 -4.28 -18.62 -27.37
N SER A 242 -5.12 -18.89 -28.36
CA SER A 242 -5.39 -17.92 -29.43
C SER A 242 -6.32 -16.79 -28.96
N LEU A 243 -5.90 -15.54 -29.20
CA LEU A 243 -6.79 -14.38 -29.11
C LEU A 243 -7.62 -14.36 -30.40
N GLN A 244 -8.91 -14.70 -30.30
CA GLN A 244 -9.89 -14.42 -31.36
C GLN A 244 -10.09 -12.91 -31.51
#